data_AF-A0A658BPD4-F1
#
_entry.id   AF-A0A658BPD4-F1
#
_cell.length_a   1.000
_cell.length_b   1.000
_cell.length_c   1.000
_cell.angle_alpha   90.00
_cell.angle_beta   90.00
_cell.angle_gamma   90.00
#
_symmetry.space_group_name_H-M   'P 1'
#
loop_
_entity.id
_entity.type
_entity.pdbx_description
1 polymer ?
#
loop_
_entity_poly.entity_id
_entity_poly.type
_entity_poly.pdbx_seq_one_letter_code
_entity_poly.pdbx_strand_id
1 'polypeptide(L)'
;MAFLDELKKEAQALKEQEQNLTQARALEVTQSFLLVQSKLKTIQLYLQELVRNLNMVPLAPAKTYYIDGFGNIDDFRPEKYVVNTDRISINEKEFIKVLYLRFACKTEREIVIEKNIPSMIEMQRQYLWQANLKFQCTEFKNAKGLVDRATFAVANEIPVHIKFAADFEHARIFLSMKNFNGLTVNEFTYDAGEIDENLLDEFAKYLVGKPSTFMELGRHQQALRQKVASRRANAEPAYAKLDPERAARLDAEAEGSPKERKKGLLGSLKSLLSKE
;
A
#
# COMPACT_ATOMS: atom_id res chain seq x y z
N MET A 1 -48.32 -25.57 38.36
CA MET A 1 -47.95 -25.06 37.02
C MET A 1 -46.97 -23.88 37.06
N ALA A 2 -46.29 -23.58 38.18
CA ALA A 2 -45.44 -22.38 38.31
C ALA A 2 -44.18 -22.40 37.44
N PHE A 3 -43.55 -23.56 37.27
CA PHE A 3 -42.29 -23.69 36.52
C PHE A 3 -42.42 -23.43 35.01
N LEU A 4 -43.56 -23.82 34.41
CA LEU A 4 -43.85 -23.53 33.00
C LEU A 4 -44.08 -22.04 32.75
N ASP A 5 -44.63 -21.32 33.73
CA ASP A 5 -44.83 -19.88 33.63
C ASP A 5 -43.52 -19.10 33.85
N GLU A 6 -42.61 -19.61 34.71
CA GLU A 6 -41.24 -19.10 34.84
C GLU A 6 -40.44 -19.30 33.54
N LEU A 7 -40.47 -20.50 32.95
CA LEU A 7 -39.82 -20.79 31.66
C LEU A 7 -40.37 -19.92 30.52
N LYS A 8 -41.67 -19.64 30.50
CA LYS A 8 -42.27 -18.72 29.52
C LYS A 8 -41.79 -17.30 29.71
N LYS A 9 -41.69 -16.81 30.95
CA LYS A 9 -41.16 -15.48 31.25
C LYS A 9 -39.69 -15.34 30.87
N GLU A 10 -38.87 -16.34 31.16
CA GLU A 10 -37.46 -16.35 30.79
C GLU A 10 -37.27 -16.41 29.28
N ALA A 11 -38.05 -17.23 28.57
CA ALA A 11 -38.05 -17.29 27.11
C ALA A 11 -38.54 -15.98 26.45
N GLN A 12 -39.50 -15.28 27.07
CA GLN A 12 -39.95 -13.96 26.60
C GLN A 12 -38.89 -12.88 26.83
N ALA A 13 -38.26 -12.85 28.00
CA ALA A 13 -37.18 -11.92 28.30
C ALA A 13 -35.98 -12.09 27.36
N LEU A 14 -35.60 -13.33 27.04
CA LEU A 14 -34.55 -13.63 26.06
C LEU A 14 -34.93 -13.14 24.65
N LYS A 15 -36.17 -13.36 24.21
CA LYS A 15 -36.65 -12.87 22.90
C LYS A 15 -36.70 -11.35 22.82
N GLU A 16 -37.16 -10.68 23.88
CA GLU A 16 -37.18 -9.22 23.94
C GLU A 16 -35.76 -8.64 23.94
N GLN A 17 -34.83 -9.27 24.66
CA GLN A 17 -33.42 -8.89 24.64
C GLN A 17 -32.79 -9.06 23.25
N GLU A 18 -33.02 -10.20 22.59
CA GLU A 18 -32.55 -10.43 21.22
C GLU A 18 -33.15 -9.44 20.21
N GLN A 19 -34.44 -9.12 20.34
CA GLN A 19 -35.10 -8.13 19.49
C GLN A 19 -34.52 -6.72 19.71
N ASN A 20 -34.32 -6.31 20.96
CA ASN A 20 -33.72 -5.01 21.30
C ASN A 20 -32.28 -4.90 20.79
N LEU A 21 -31.47 -5.96 20.92
CA LEU A 21 -30.12 -6.02 20.38
C LEU A 21 -30.12 -5.95 18.84
N THR A 22 -31.06 -6.61 18.19
CA THR A 22 -31.21 -6.59 16.73
C THR A 22 -31.62 -5.19 16.24
N GLN A 23 -32.56 -4.54 16.93
CA GLN A 23 -32.98 -3.16 16.62
C GLN A 23 -31.85 -2.15 16.85
N ALA A 24 -31.12 -2.26 17.96
CA ALA A 24 -29.97 -1.41 18.24
C ALA A 24 -28.89 -1.52 17.15
N ARG A 25 -28.53 -2.74 16.75
CA ARG A 25 -27.57 -2.97 15.64
C ARG A 25 -28.07 -2.40 14.32
N ALA A 26 -29.36 -2.55 14.00
CA ALA A 26 -29.92 -2.00 12.77
C ALA A 26 -29.84 -0.46 12.72
N LEU A 27 -30.06 0.20 13.86
CA LEU A 27 -29.92 1.65 13.99
C LEU A 27 -28.45 2.09 13.84
N GLU A 28 -27.51 1.38 14.47
CA GLU A 28 -26.07 1.66 14.37
C GLU A 28 -25.56 1.54 12.93
N VAL A 29 -25.96 0.48 12.20
CA VAL A 29 -25.59 0.29 10.79
C VAL A 29 -26.17 1.41 9.92
N THR A 30 -27.41 1.81 10.18
CA THR A 30 -28.06 2.89 9.43
C THR A 30 -27.36 4.23 9.66
N GLN A 31 -27.00 4.54 10.91
CA GLN A 31 -26.25 5.76 11.24
C GLN A 31 -24.84 5.75 10.62
N SER A 32 -24.14 4.62 10.71
CA SER A 32 -22.82 4.40 10.10
C SER A 32 -22.88 4.62 8.59
N PHE A 33 -23.88 4.06 7.93
CA PHE A 33 -24.11 4.22 6.50
C PHE A 33 -24.31 5.69 6.10
N LEU A 34 -25.20 6.41 6.80
CA LEU A 34 -25.48 7.82 6.52
C LEU A 34 -24.25 8.70 6.73
N LEU A 35 -23.48 8.45 7.78
CA LEU A 35 -22.26 9.19 8.09
C LEU A 35 -21.21 8.99 7.00
N VAL A 36 -20.92 7.73 6.63
CA VAL A 36 -19.97 7.41 5.55
C VAL A 36 -20.39 8.06 4.23
N GLN A 37 -21.69 7.98 3.90
CA GLN A 37 -22.21 8.55 2.66
C GLN A 37 -22.12 10.08 2.63
N SER A 38 -22.39 10.75 3.75
CA SER A 38 -22.21 12.19 3.87
C SER A 38 -20.75 12.58 3.63
N LYS A 39 -19.81 11.85 4.25
CA LYS A 39 -18.38 12.11 4.13
C LYS A 39 -17.83 11.82 2.74
N LEU A 40 -18.30 10.76 2.07
CA LEU A 40 -17.94 10.49 0.67
C LEU A 40 -18.41 11.58 -0.29
N LYS A 41 -19.59 12.17 -0.05
CA LYS A 41 -20.02 13.34 -0.84
C LYS A 41 -19.11 14.53 -0.62
N THR A 42 -18.70 14.81 0.62
CA THR A 42 -17.73 15.87 0.92
C THR A 42 -16.40 15.63 0.22
N ILE A 43 -15.85 14.40 0.32
CA ILE A 43 -14.63 14.00 -0.39
C ILE A 43 -14.80 14.19 -1.90
N GLN A 44 -15.92 13.77 -2.48
CA GLN A 44 -16.17 13.88 -3.92
C GLN A 44 -16.13 15.34 -4.37
N LEU A 45 -16.85 16.23 -3.70
CA LEU A 45 -16.92 17.65 -4.04
C LEU A 45 -15.53 18.29 -3.95
N TYR A 46 -14.82 18.04 -2.85
CA TYR A 46 -13.46 18.53 -2.64
C TYR A 46 -12.48 18.03 -3.70
N LEU A 47 -12.49 16.73 -4.02
CA LEU A 47 -11.62 16.15 -5.04
C LEU A 47 -11.92 16.70 -6.44
N GLN A 48 -13.19 16.94 -6.77
CA GLN A 48 -13.57 17.53 -8.06
C GLN A 48 -13.05 18.96 -8.21
N GLU A 49 -13.14 19.77 -7.16
CA GLU A 49 -12.60 21.13 -7.13
C GLU A 49 -11.07 21.11 -7.20
N LEU A 50 -10.42 20.28 -6.40
CA LEU A 50 -8.97 20.10 -6.40
C LEU A 50 -8.46 19.71 -7.79
N VAL A 51 -9.06 18.70 -8.43
CA VAL A 51 -8.66 18.23 -9.76
C VAL A 51 -8.86 19.31 -10.82
N ARG A 52 -9.93 20.09 -10.75
CA ARG A 52 -10.15 21.24 -11.65
C ARG A 52 -9.00 22.24 -11.53
N ASN A 53 -8.62 22.60 -10.30
CA ASN A 53 -7.55 23.56 -10.04
C ASN A 53 -6.17 23.01 -10.43
N LEU A 54 -5.88 21.73 -10.18
CA LEU A 54 -4.62 21.07 -10.55
C LEU A 54 -4.46 20.90 -12.06
N ASN A 55 -5.56 20.72 -12.80
CA ASN A 55 -5.50 20.69 -14.26
C ASN A 55 -5.31 22.09 -14.87
N MET A 56 -5.68 23.16 -14.15
CA MET A 56 -5.45 24.55 -14.58
C MET A 56 -4.04 25.03 -14.26
N VAL A 57 -3.51 24.64 -13.09
CA VAL A 57 -2.17 25.06 -12.64
C VAL A 57 -1.31 23.82 -12.40
N PRO A 58 -0.26 23.58 -13.21
CA PRO A 58 0.68 22.48 -12.99
C PRO A 58 1.54 22.80 -11.78
N LEU A 59 1.00 22.51 -10.59
CA LEU A 59 1.59 22.90 -9.32
C LEU A 59 2.55 21.84 -8.76
N ALA A 60 2.58 20.66 -9.36
CA ALA A 60 3.31 19.51 -8.83
C ALA A 60 4.74 19.45 -9.39
N PRO A 61 5.76 19.30 -8.51
CA PRO A 61 7.13 19.10 -8.93
C PRO A 61 7.29 17.75 -9.63
N ALA A 62 8.38 17.61 -10.39
CA ALA A 62 8.74 16.33 -10.97
C ALA A 62 8.99 15.30 -9.85
N LYS A 63 8.45 14.09 -10.04
CA LYS A 63 8.56 12.96 -9.13
C LYS A 63 9.71 12.05 -9.55
N THR A 64 10.34 11.44 -8.56
CA THR A 64 11.35 10.40 -8.81
C THR A 64 10.73 9.01 -8.69
N TYR A 65 10.94 8.17 -9.69
CA TYR A 65 10.57 6.76 -9.68
C TYR A 65 11.80 5.88 -9.92
N TYR A 66 11.90 4.80 -9.15
CA TYR A 66 12.86 3.73 -9.39
C TYR A 66 12.21 2.65 -10.25
N ILE A 67 12.83 2.31 -11.38
CA ILE A 67 12.42 1.22 -12.25
C ILE A 67 13.52 0.16 -12.24
N ASP A 68 13.18 -1.06 -11.85
CA ASP A 68 14.16 -2.15 -11.84
C ASP A 68 14.71 -2.42 -13.24
N GLY A 69 16.03 -2.46 -13.36
CA GLY A 69 16.76 -2.59 -14.64
C GLY A 69 17.09 -1.28 -15.36
N PHE A 70 16.50 -0.13 -14.99
CA PHE A 70 16.86 1.18 -15.55
C PHE A 70 17.49 2.11 -14.51
N GLY A 71 16.97 2.11 -13.27
CA GLY A 71 17.41 2.98 -12.18
C GLY A 71 16.40 4.07 -11.83
N ASN A 72 16.90 5.16 -11.23
CA ASN A 72 16.07 6.30 -10.82
C ASN A 72 15.85 7.28 -11.99
N ILE A 73 14.60 7.69 -12.17
CA ILE A 73 14.21 8.73 -13.12
C ILE A 73 13.50 9.82 -12.34
N ASP A 74 13.98 11.05 -12.44
CA ASP A 74 13.58 12.21 -11.65
C ASP A 74 12.63 13.18 -12.37
N ASP A 75 12.39 12.98 -13.67
CA ASP A 75 11.61 13.90 -14.51
C ASP A 75 10.20 13.38 -14.85
N PHE A 76 9.50 12.83 -13.86
CA PHE A 76 8.10 12.43 -14.02
C PHE A 76 7.15 13.54 -13.58
N ARG A 77 6.45 14.16 -14.53
CA ARG A 77 5.49 15.23 -14.25
C ARG A 77 4.06 14.69 -14.24
N PRO A 78 3.27 14.94 -13.20
CA PRO A 78 1.90 14.45 -13.14
C PRO A 78 0.96 15.33 -13.97
N GLU A 79 0.13 14.69 -14.78
CA GLU A 79 -0.80 15.31 -15.71
C GLU A 79 -2.14 14.57 -15.73
N LYS A 80 -3.17 15.24 -16.27
CA LYS A 80 -4.50 14.67 -16.56
C LYS A 80 -5.17 14.05 -15.33
N TYR A 81 -5.40 14.88 -14.32
CA TYR A 81 -6.16 14.45 -13.14
C TYR A 81 -7.63 14.24 -13.50
N VAL A 82 -8.20 13.10 -13.09
CA VAL A 82 -9.60 12.73 -13.32
C VAL A 82 -10.16 12.07 -12.07
N VAL A 83 -11.39 12.47 -11.70
CA VAL A 83 -12.16 11.85 -10.61
C VAL A 83 -13.32 11.07 -11.20
N ASN A 84 -13.40 9.78 -10.91
CA ASN A 84 -14.51 8.92 -11.25
C ASN A 84 -15.21 8.47 -9.96
N THR A 85 -16.53 8.33 -10.02
CA THR A 85 -17.35 7.89 -8.89
C THR A 85 -18.10 6.64 -9.30
N ASP A 86 -17.97 5.59 -8.51
CA ASP A 86 -18.72 4.36 -8.65
C ASP A 86 -19.88 4.37 -7.65
N ARG A 87 -21.09 4.16 -8.17
CA ARG A 87 -22.34 4.28 -7.43
C ARG A 87 -23.07 2.95 -7.41
N ILE A 88 -23.76 2.70 -6.30
CA ILE A 88 -24.65 1.55 -6.13
C ILE A 88 -26.08 2.05 -5.94
N SER A 89 -27.03 1.42 -6.61
CA SER A 89 -28.46 1.71 -6.44
C SER A 89 -29.04 0.75 -5.39
N ILE A 90 -29.64 1.31 -4.34
CA ILE A 90 -30.35 0.56 -3.29
C ILE A 90 -31.71 1.23 -3.11
N ASN A 91 -32.80 0.47 -3.28
CA ASN A 91 -34.18 0.99 -3.14
C ASN A 91 -34.40 2.29 -3.95
N GLU A 92 -34.03 2.27 -5.23
CA GLU A 92 -34.19 3.40 -6.18
C GLU A 92 -33.39 4.67 -5.82
N LYS A 93 -32.47 4.59 -4.85
CA LYS A 93 -31.56 5.68 -4.47
C LYS A 93 -30.12 5.31 -4.81
N GLU A 94 -29.40 6.26 -5.40
CA GLU A 94 -27.98 6.12 -5.70
C GLU A 94 -27.10 6.52 -4.51
N PHE A 95 -26.17 5.63 -4.16
CA PHE A 95 -25.18 5.83 -3.11
C PHE A 95 -23.76 5.70 -3.67
N ILE A 96 -22.79 6.36 -3.02
CA ILE A 96 -21.41 6.36 -3.48
C ILE A 96 -20.73 5.18 -2.79
N LYS A 97 -20.17 4.26 -3.58
CA LYS A 97 -19.46 3.10 -3.04
C LYS A 97 -17.95 3.34 -3.06
N VAL A 98 -17.44 3.85 -4.19
CA VAL A 98 -16.00 4.06 -4.40
C VAL A 98 -15.75 5.35 -5.18
N LEU A 99 -14.73 6.08 -4.79
CA LEU A 99 -14.18 7.19 -5.55
C LEU A 99 -12.80 6.81 -6.09
N TYR A 100 -12.54 7.13 -7.34
CA TYR A 100 -11.26 6.92 -7.99
C TYR A 100 -10.70 8.26 -8.44
N LEU A 101 -9.54 8.64 -7.91
CA LEU A 101 -8.71 9.71 -8.44
C LEU A 101 -7.60 9.07 -9.27
N ARG A 102 -7.51 9.43 -10.55
CA ARG A 102 -6.51 8.89 -11.48
C ARG A 102 -5.77 10.04 -12.14
N PHE A 103 -4.48 9.87 -12.30
CA PHE A 103 -3.64 10.78 -13.08
C PHE A 103 -2.43 10.01 -13.61
N ALA A 104 -1.73 10.59 -14.57
CA ALA A 104 -0.61 9.96 -15.23
C ALA A 104 0.65 10.77 -14.96
N CYS A 105 1.73 10.12 -14.51
CA CYS A 105 3.04 10.75 -14.43
C CYS A 105 3.79 10.48 -15.73
N LYS A 106 4.13 11.53 -16.49
CA LYS A 106 4.82 11.42 -17.77
C LYS A 106 6.26 11.89 -17.71
N THR A 107 7.11 11.26 -18.49
CA THR A 107 8.49 11.69 -18.72
C THR A 107 8.78 11.75 -20.22
N GLU A 108 9.75 12.55 -20.63
CA GLU A 108 10.21 12.60 -22.03
C GLU A 108 11.28 11.54 -22.31
N ARG A 109 11.90 10.97 -21.26
CA ARG A 109 12.95 9.95 -21.41
C ARG A 109 12.38 8.62 -21.89
N GLU A 110 12.97 8.06 -22.94
CA GLU A 110 12.67 6.71 -23.39
C GLU A 110 13.26 5.68 -22.42
N ILE A 111 12.43 4.75 -21.97
CA ILE A 111 12.81 3.73 -20.98
C ILE A 111 12.97 2.39 -21.69
N VAL A 112 14.22 2.02 -21.98
CA VAL A 112 14.56 0.74 -22.61
C VAL A 112 15.36 -0.10 -21.62
N ILE A 113 14.89 -1.33 -21.38
CA ILE A 113 15.52 -2.27 -20.45
C ILE A 113 15.85 -3.54 -21.22
N GLU A 114 17.12 -3.94 -21.20
CA GLU A 114 17.57 -5.18 -21.83
C GLU A 114 17.87 -6.24 -20.76
N LYS A 115 17.42 -7.47 -21.00
CA LYS A 115 17.73 -8.63 -20.17
C LYS A 115 18.14 -9.80 -21.05
N ASN A 116 19.21 -10.50 -20.65
CA ASN A 116 19.84 -11.59 -21.42
C ASN A 116 19.66 -12.97 -20.76
N ILE A 117 18.82 -13.07 -19.72
CA ILE A 117 18.60 -14.31 -18.97
C ILE A 117 17.09 -14.58 -18.99
N PRO A 118 16.62 -15.75 -19.48
CA PRO A 118 15.19 -16.09 -19.57
C PRO A 118 14.40 -15.87 -18.27
N SER A 119 14.94 -16.31 -17.13
CA SER A 119 14.28 -16.11 -15.83
C SER A 119 14.13 -14.63 -15.46
N MET A 120 15.14 -13.79 -15.76
CA MET A 120 15.06 -12.35 -15.51
C MET A 120 14.11 -11.63 -16.47
N ILE A 121 13.93 -12.15 -17.69
CA ILE A 121 12.96 -11.64 -18.67
C ILE A 121 11.54 -11.84 -18.14
N GLU A 122 11.23 -13.03 -17.61
CA GLU A 122 9.91 -13.32 -17.01
C GLU A 122 9.66 -12.48 -15.76
N MET A 123 10.65 -12.38 -14.85
CA MET A 123 10.55 -11.54 -13.66
C MET A 123 10.32 -10.07 -14.00
N GLN A 124 11.06 -9.52 -14.99
CA GLN A 124 10.90 -8.15 -15.45
C GLN A 124 9.50 -7.92 -16.02
N ARG A 125 8.99 -8.87 -16.83
CA ARG A 125 7.63 -8.81 -17.38
C ARG A 125 6.58 -8.77 -16.27
N GLN A 126 6.72 -9.64 -15.27
CA GLN A 126 5.80 -9.70 -14.14
C GLN A 126 5.85 -8.41 -13.31
N TYR A 127 7.04 -7.87 -13.07
CA TYR A 127 7.22 -6.59 -12.36
C TYR A 127 6.51 -5.43 -13.07
N LEU A 128 6.76 -5.25 -14.36
CA LEU A 128 6.11 -4.20 -15.16
C LEU A 128 4.59 -4.38 -15.21
N TRP A 129 4.12 -5.62 -15.30
CA TRP A 129 2.69 -5.93 -15.32
C TRP A 129 2.01 -5.64 -13.97
N GLN A 130 2.62 -6.04 -12.86
CA GLN A 130 2.12 -5.75 -11.51
C GLN A 130 2.03 -4.24 -11.23
N ALA A 131 2.99 -3.48 -11.75
CA ALA A 131 3.00 -2.03 -11.68
C ALA A 131 2.00 -1.35 -12.65
N ASN A 132 1.26 -2.11 -13.47
CA ASN A 132 0.37 -1.62 -14.53
C ASN A 132 1.07 -0.69 -15.54
N LEU A 133 2.36 -0.90 -15.78
CA LEU A 133 3.10 -0.15 -16.78
C LEU A 133 2.82 -0.73 -18.16
N LYS A 134 2.61 0.14 -19.16
CA LYS A 134 2.52 -0.29 -20.55
C LYS A 134 3.93 -0.55 -21.05
N PHE A 135 4.18 -1.69 -21.65
CA PHE A 135 5.48 -2.01 -22.24
C PHE A 135 5.32 -2.84 -23.51
N GLN A 136 6.28 -2.70 -24.42
CA GLN A 136 6.47 -3.58 -25.56
C GLN A 136 7.69 -4.45 -25.30
N CYS A 137 7.54 -5.76 -25.49
CA CYS A 137 8.63 -6.72 -25.31
C CYS A 137 9.01 -7.30 -26.68
N THR A 138 10.28 -7.14 -27.06
CA THR A 138 10.86 -7.75 -28.25
C THR A 138 11.83 -8.85 -27.82
N GLU A 139 11.50 -10.10 -28.16
CA GLU A 139 12.30 -11.27 -27.82
C GLU A 139 13.16 -11.70 -29.01
N PHE A 140 14.44 -11.91 -28.76
CA PHE A 140 15.40 -12.44 -29.72
C PHE A 140 15.67 -13.91 -29.38
N LYS A 141 15.33 -14.80 -30.31
CA LYS A 141 15.56 -16.23 -30.19
C LYS A 141 16.86 -16.61 -30.87
N ASN A 142 17.66 -17.44 -30.21
CA ASN A 142 18.87 -18.01 -30.81
C ASN A 142 18.50 -19.10 -31.83
N ALA A 143 19.47 -19.59 -32.61
CA ALA A 143 19.31 -20.64 -33.63
C ALA A 143 18.69 -21.95 -33.09
N LYS A 144 18.71 -22.15 -31.77
CA LYS A 144 18.08 -23.28 -31.07
C LYS A 144 16.61 -23.02 -30.66
N GLY A 145 16.02 -21.88 -31.02
CA GLY A 145 14.65 -21.49 -30.69
C GLY A 145 14.43 -20.98 -29.26
N LEU A 146 15.48 -20.93 -28.44
CA LEU A 146 15.45 -20.41 -27.07
C LEU A 146 15.61 -18.88 -27.05
N VAL A 147 14.90 -18.19 -26.16
CA VAL A 147 15.02 -16.74 -25.97
C VAL A 147 16.40 -16.42 -25.35
N ASP A 148 17.20 -15.67 -26.08
CA ASP A 148 18.59 -15.32 -25.72
C ASP A 148 18.66 -13.90 -25.13
N ARG A 149 17.81 -13.01 -25.64
CA ARG A 149 17.71 -11.61 -25.19
C ARG A 149 16.27 -11.15 -25.32
N ALA A 150 15.82 -10.31 -24.40
CA ALA A 150 14.62 -9.50 -24.61
C ALA A 150 14.89 -8.04 -24.28
N THR A 151 14.30 -7.17 -25.09
CA THR A 151 14.31 -5.73 -24.89
C THR A 151 12.89 -5.28 -24.54
N PHE A 152 12.77 -4.53 -23.45
CA PHE A 152 11.51 -3.97 -22.96
C PHE A 152 11.53 -2.47 -23.19
N ALA A 153 10.71 -1.99 -24.11
CA ALA A 153 10.42 -0.57 -24.26
C ALA A 153 9.21 -0.24 -23.38
N VAL A 154 9.45 0.41 -22.24
CA VAL A 154 8.42 0.81 -21.28
C VAL A 154 7.87 2.17 -21.70
N ALA A 155 6.55 2.33 -21.67
CA ALA A 155 5.92 3.61 -21.97
C ALA A 155 6.35 4.65 -20.93
N ASN A 156 6.58 5.87 -21.39
CA ASN A 156 7.02 6.98 -20.55
C ASN A 156 5.89 7.56 -19.67
N GLU A 157 4.90 6.74 -19.32
CA GLU A 157 3.70 7.11 -18.57
C GLU A 157 3.46 6.09 -17.45
N ILE A 158 3.51 6.55 -16.20
CA ILE A 158 3.18 5.77 -15.01
C ILE A 158 1.76 6.16 -14.58
N PRO A 159 0.77 5.25 -14.68
CA PRO A 159 -0.58 5.53 -14.20
C PRO A 159 -0.62 5.44 -12.67
N VAL A 160 -1.11 6.51 -12.05
CA VAL A 160 -1.34 6.60 -10.61
C VAL A 160 -2.83 6.40 -10.33
N HIS A 161 -3.13 5.53 -9.37
CA HIS A 161 -4.49 5.22 -8.98
C HIS A 161 -4.68 5.42 -7.49
N ILE A 162 -5.57 6.31 -7.13
CA ILE A 162 -5.98 6.55 -5.77
C ILE A 162 -7.45 6.15 -5.65
N LYS A 163 -7.76 5.26 -4.72
CA LYS A 163 -9.09 4.67 -4.52
C LYS A 163 -9.54 4.94 -3.09
N PHE A 164 -10.71 5.55 -2.94
CA PHE A 164 -11.42 5.68 -1.66
C PHE A 164 -12.60 4.71 -1.69
N ALA A 165 -12.58 3.69 -0.85
CA ALA A 165 -13.63 2.68 -0.74
C ALA A 165 -14.37 2.80 0.59
N ALA A 166 -15.69 2.76 0.52
CA ALA A 166 -16.56 2.80 1.69
C ALA A 166 -16.61 1.44 2.41
N ASP A 167 -16.50 1.45 3.73
CA ASP A 167 -16.89 0.36 4.62
C ASP A 167 -18.05 0.84 5.49
N PHE A 168 -19.25 0.43 5.08
CA PHE A 168 -20.50 0.81 5.75
C PHE A 168 -20.73 0.04 7.06
N GLU A 169 -20.09 -1.12 7.24
CA GLU A 169 -20.27 -1.97 8.42
C GLU A 169 -19.52 -1.39 9.62
N HIS A 170 -18.30 -0.88 9.40
CA HIS A 170 -17.45 -0.33 10.46
C HIS A 170 -17.36 1.19 10.47
N ALA A 171 -18.15 1.89 9.66
CA ALA A 171 -18.09 3.34 9.48
C ALA A 171 -16.69 3.86 9.09
N ARG A 172 -16.00 3.16 8.17
CA ARG A 172 -14.62 3.44 7.76
C ARG A 172 -14.52 3.74 6.27
N ILE A 173 -13.43 4.40 5.90
CA ILE A 173 -13.05 4.65 4.52
C ILE A 173 -11.63 4.17 4.31
N PHE A 174 -11.48 3.25 3.35
CA PHE A 174 -10.19 2.70 2.93
C PHE A 174 -9.64 3.51 1.77
N LEU A 175 -8.43 4.04 1.94
CA LEU A 175 -7.68 4.74 0.91
C LEU A 175 -6.55 3.83 0.41
N SER A 176 -6.57 3.48 -0.87
CA SER A 176 -5.49 2.76 -1.53
C SER A 176 -4.84 3.65 -2.58
N MET A 177 -3.52 3.80 -2.51
CA MET A 177 -2.72 4.59 -3.43
C MET A 177 -1.72 3.67 -4.13
N LYS A 178 -1.94 3.42 -5.42
CA LYS A 178 -1.04 2.65 -6.27
C LYS A 178 -0.20 3.57 -7.14
N ASN A 179 1.10 3.29 -7.20
CA ASN A 179 2.11 4.00 -7.98
C ASN A 179 2.30 5.48 -7.58
N PHE A 180 1.91 5.91 -6.39
CA PHE A 180 2.02 7.33 -5.98
C PHE A 180 3.41 7.71 -5.44
N ASN A 181 3.99 6.83 -4.61
CA ASN A 181 5.29 6.98 -3.95
C ASN A 181 6.18 5.78 -4.33
N GLY A 182 6.54 5.70 -5.60
CA GLY A 182 7.17 4.51 -6.19
C GLY A 182 6.14 3.52 -6.73
N LEU A 183 6.63 2.46 -7.38
CA LEU A 183 5.81 1.42 -8.02
C LEU A 183 5.29 0.40 -6.99
N THR A 184 4.56 0.90 -5.99
CA THR A 184 4.00 0.13 -4.87
C THR A 184 2.54 0.48 -4.63
N VAL A 185 1.90 -0.26 -3.72
CA VAL A 185 0.55 0.04 -3.23
C VAL A 185 0.65 0.40 -1.75
N ASN A 186 0.15 1.57 -1.38
CA ASN A 186 0.05 2.04 0.00
C ASN A 186 -1.42 2.10 0.40
N GLU A 187 -1.76 1.54 1.56
CA GLU A 187 -3.14 1.46 2.05
C GLU A 187 -3.27 2.16 3.39
N PHE A 188 -4.35 2.92 3.54
CA PHE A 188 -4.68 3.70 4.73
C PHE A 188 -6.14 3.46 5.08
N THR A 189 -6.43 3.45 6.38
CA THR A 189 -7.79 3.31 6.91
C THR A 189 -8.09 4.52 7.77
N TYR A 190 -9.22 5.17 7.53
CA TYR A 190 -9.71 6.30 8.31
C TYR A 190 -11.12 5.99 8.81
N ASP A 191 -11.42 6.36 10.07
CA ASP A 191 -12.81 6.34 10.53
C ASP A 191 -13.54 7.51 9.86
N ALA A 192 -14.78 7.32 9.42
CA ALA A 192 -15.48 8.33 8.64
C ALA A 192 -15.72 9.64 9.43
N GLY A 193 -15.79 9.56 10.77
CA GLY A 193 -15.85 10.74 11.63
C GLY A 193 -14.59 11.61 11.62
N GLU A 194 -13.44 11.04 11.26
CA GLU A 194 -12.14 11.75 11.22
C GLU A 194 -11.91 12.51 9.92
N ILE A 195 -12.76 12.28 8.91
CA ILE A 195 -12.63 12.94 7.62
C ILE A 195 -13.24 14.33 7.74
N ASP A 196 -12.37 15.30 7.92
CA ASP A 196 -12.67 16.72 7.92
C ASP A 196 -11.96 17.42 6.76
N GLU A 197 -12.23 18.72 6.59
CA GLU A 197 -11.59 19.53 5.56
C GLU A 197 -10.07 19.59 5.76
N ASN A 198 -9.60 19.59 7.00
CA ASN A 198 -8.16 19.60 7.32
C ASN A 198 -7.44 18.34 6.82
N LEU A 199 -8.04 17.15 7.00
CA LEU A 199 -7.50 15.90 6.46
C LEU A 199 -7.43 15.94 4.93
N LEU A 200 -8.45 16.52 4.27
CA LEU A 200 -8.51 16.67 2.82
C LEU A 200 -7.51 17.71 2.29
N ASP A 201 -7.25 18.77 3.04
CA ASP A 201 -6.20 19.75 2.77
C ASP A 201 -4.81 19.11 2.89
N GLU A 202 -4.56 18.33 3.94
CA GLU A 202 -3.32 17.59 4.12
C GLU A 202 -3.12 16.53 3.01
N PHE A 203 -4.21 15.88 2.56
CA PHE A 203 -4.19 15.01 1.39
C PHE A 203 -3.84 15.78 0.11
N ALA A 204 -4.40 16.97 -0.11
CA ALA A 204 -4.09 17.78 -1.27
C ALA A 204 -2.63 18.27 -1.27
N LYS A 205 -2.10 18.70 -0.11
CA LYS A 205 -0.67 19.02 0.06
C LYS A 205 0.19 17.82 -0.27
N TYR A 206 -0.16 16.64 0.26
CA TYR A 206 0.52 15.39 -0.03
C TYR A 206 0.51 15.05 -1.53
N LEU A 207 -0.64 15.19 -2.20
CA LEU A 207 -0.82 14.91 -3.62
C LEU A 207 0.12 15.75 -4.50
N VAL A 208 0.30 17.03 -4.14
CA VAL A 208 1.16 18.00 -4.84
C VAL A 208 2.62 17.92 -4.39
N GLY A 209 2.97 17.05 -3.44
CA GLY A 209 4.34 16.91 -2.94
C GLY A 209 4.80 18.04 -2.01
N LYS A 210 3.85 18.77 -1.41
CA LYS A 210 4.14 19.70 -0.31
C LYS A 210 4.30 18.91 0.99
N PRO A 211 5.09 19.41 1.97
CA PRO A 211 5.19 18.78 3.28
C PRO A 211 3.79 18.66 3.89
N SER A 212 3.43 17.44 4.27
CA SER A 212 2.14 17.12 4.85
C SER A 212 2.29 16.06 5.95
N THR A 213 1.36 16.10 6.88
CA THR A 213 1.21 15.13 7.97
C THR A 213 0.16 14.07 7.66
N PHE A 214 -0.33 14.02 6.41
CA PHE A 214 -1.41 13.14 5.96
C PHE A 214 -1.21 11.66 6.36
N MET A 215 0.03 11.16 6.27
CA MET A 215 0.37 9.79 6.66
C MET A 215 0.26 9.52 8.17
N GLU A 216 0.35 10.55 9.00
CA GLU A 216 0.32 10.45 10.46
C GLU A 216 -1.08 10.73 11.05
N LEU A 217 -1.97 11.29 10.24
CA LEU A 217 -3.34 11.59 10.64
C LEU A 217 -4.21 10.32 10.63
N GLY A 218 -5.21 10.30 11.52
CA GLY A 218 -6.14 9.19 11.71
C GLY A 218 -5.73 8.22 12.83
N ARG A 219 -6.72 7.82 13.66
CA ARG A 219 -6.51 6.91 14.80
C ARG A 219 -5.84 5.60 14.39
N HIS A 220 -6.20 5.06 13.23
CA HIS A 220 -5.62 3.80 12.76
C HIS A 220 -4.13 3.92 12.46
N GLN A 221 -3.70 5.02 11.83
CA GLN A 221 -2.29 5.27 11.52
C GLN A 221 -1.48 5.51 12.80
N GLN A 222 -2.04 6.26 13.74
CA GLN A 222 -1.43 6.50 15.05
C GLN A 222 -1.28 5.20 15.84
N ALA A 223 -2.29 4.32 15.83
CA ALA A 223 -2.23 3.02 16.49
C ALA A 223 -1.18 2.09 15.86
N LEU A 224 -1.08 2.05 14.52
CA LEU A 224 -0.03 1.31 13.81
C LEU A 224 1.37 1.82 14.19
N ARG A 225 1.56 3.14 14.23
CA ARG A 225 2.83 3.76 14.62
C ARG A 225 3.20 3.44 16.06
N GLN A 226 2.26 3.52 17.00
CA GLN A 226 2.49 3.13 18.39
C GLN A 226 2.88 1.66 18.53
N LYS A 227 2.25 0.76 17.76
CA LYS A 227 2.62 -0.67 17.72
C LYS A 227 4.02 -0.89 17.14
N VAL A 228 4.41 -0.16 16.10
CA VAL A 228 5.76 -0.27 15.52
C VAL A 228 6.81 0.34 16.45
N ALA A 229 6.52 1.49 17.07
CA ALA A 229 7.39 2.14 18.04
C ALA A 229 7.61 1.28 19.28
N SER A 230 6.55 0.69 19.84
CA SER A 230 6.68 -0.24 20.98
C SER A 230 7.43 -1.51 20.61
N ARG A 231 7.22 -2.07 19.39
CA ARG A 231 8.05 -3.17 18.89
C ARG A 231 9.52 -2.80 18.76
N ARG A 232 9.84 -1.61 18.25
CA ARG A 232 11.22 -1.12 18.13
C ARG A 232 11.87 -0.86 19.48
N ALA A 233 11.15 -0.21 20.40
CA ALA A 233 11.61 0.01 21.78
C ALA A 233 11.85 -1.31 22.52
N ASN A 234 11.00 -2.31 22.30
CA ASN A 234 11.18 -3.65 22.84
C ASN A 234 12.23 -4.48 22.09
N ALA A 235 12.76 -4.00 20.96
CA ALA A 235 13.73 -4.69 20.12
C ALA A 235 15.19 -4.23 20.34
N GLU A 236 15.47 -3.24 21.20
CA GLU A 236 16.85 -2.87 21.56
C GLU A 236 17.40 -3.66 22.76
N PRO A 237 18.64 -4.20 22.67
CA PRO A 237 19.13 -5.06 21.62
C PRO A 237 19.33 -6.49 22.17
N ALA A 238 18.98 -7.50 21.38
CA ALA A 238 19.38 -8.89 21.64
C ALA A 238 20.93 -9.08 21.66
N TYR A 239 21.69 -8.05 21.29
CA TYR A 239 23.15 -7.98 21.42
C TYR A 239 23.66 -7.59 22.82
N ALA A 240 22.80 -7.06 23.71
CA ALA A 240 23.21 -6.68 25.07
C ALA A 240 23.08 -7.81 26.11
N LYS A 241 22.59 -8.99 25.71
CA LYS A 241 22.46 -10.19 26.57
C LYS A 241 23.31 -11.36 26.08
N LEU A 242 24.50 -11.07 25.55
CA LEU A 242 25.56 -12.08 25.55
C LEU A 242 26.10 -12.11 26.98
N ASP A 243 25.97 -13.25 27.66
CA ASP A 243 26.59 -13.47 28.98
C ASP A 243 28.03 -12.95 28.95
N PRO A 244 28.49 -12.18 29.95
CA PRO A 244 29.87 -11.71 30.01
C PRO A 244 30.88 -12.87 29.99
N GLU A 245 30.47 -14.07 30.41
CA GLU A 245 31.24 -15.31 30.26
C GLU A 245 31.43 -15.77 28.81
N ARG A 246 30.46 -15.55 27.92
CA ARG A 246 30.55 -15.91 26.49
C ARG A 246 31.40 -14.90 25.72
N ALA A 247 31.33 -13.62 26.06
CA ALA A 247 32.22 -12.61 25.51
C ALA A 247 33.68 -12.87 25.91
N ALA A 248 33.93 -13.18 27.19
CA ALA A 248 35.27 -13.53 27.68
C ALA A 248 35.84 -14.82 27.07
N ARG A 249 34.99 -15.80 26.73
CA ARG A 249 35.43 -17.03 26.00
C ARG A 249 35.82 -16.74 24.56
N LEU A 250 35.13 -15.82 23.87
CA LEU A 250 35.46 -15.42 22.50
C LEU A 250 36.75 -14.60 22.43
N ASP A 251 37.01 -13.77 23.44
CA ASP A 251 38.27 -13.01 23.55
C ASP A 251 39.46 -13.94 23.91
N ALA A 252 39.25 -14.93 24.79
CA ALA A 252 40.27 -15.93 25.12
C ALA A 252 40.61 -16.88 23.95
N GLU A 253 39.62 -17.20 23.10
CA GLU A 253 39.84 -17.96 21.85
C GLU A 253 40.56 -17.13 20.77
N ALA A 254 40.49 -15.79 20.82
CA ALA A 254 41.18 -14.90 19.90
C ALA A 254 42.65 -14.64 20.29
N GLU A 255 43.02 -14.72 21.57
CA GLU A 255 44.40 -14.53 22.05
C GLU A 255 45.25 -15.81 22.00
N GLY A 256 44.62 -16.97 21.79
CA GLY A 256 45.25 -18.30 21.83
C GLY A 256 45.63 -18.91 20.48
N SER A 257 46.02 -18.16 19.44
CA SER A 257 46.72 -18.77 18.30
C SER A 257 47.45 -17.73 17.41
N PRO A 258 48.79 -17.83 17.28
CA PRO A 258 49.54 -16.99 16.35
C PRO A 258 49.59 -17.61 14.94
N LYS A 259 49.32 -16.75 13.94
CA LYS A 259 49.65 -16.88 12.50
C LYS A 259 48.85 -17.91 11.69
N GLU A 260 47.91 -17.42 10.88
CA GLU A 260 48.13 -17.30 9.43
C GLU A 260 47.05 -16.46 8.73
N ARG A 261 47.49 -15.65 7.78
CA ARG A 261 46.72 -14.62 7.10
C ARG A 261 45.92 -15.21 5.92
N LYS A 262 44.68 -14.73 5.81
CA LYS A 262 43.90 -14.48 4.58
C LYS A 262 43.60 -15.67 3.66
N LYS A 263 42.34 -16.14 3.72
CA LYS A 263 41.54 -16.50 2.53
C LYS A 263 40.06 -16.26 2.83
N GLY A 264 39.54 -15.13 2.38
CA GLY A 264 38.12 -14.81 2.48
C GLY A 264 37.29 -15.70 1.57
N LEU A 265 36.23 -16.28 2.15
CA LEU A 265 34.84 -16.50 1.69
C LEU A 265 34.51 -16.83 0.20
N LEU A 266 35.47 -17.05 -0.69
CA LEU A 266 35.24 -17.49 -2.08
C LEU A 266 35.55 -18.97 -2.32
N GLY A 267 35.66 -19.77 -1.25
CA GLY A 267 35.98 -21.21 -1.35
C GLY A 267 34.79 -22.18 -1.26
N SER A 268 33.61 -21.74 -0.83
CA SER A 268 32.52 -22.66 -0.45
C SER A 268 31.56 -23.07 -1.57
N LEU A 269 31.71 -22.57 -2.80
CA LEU A 269 30.77 -22.89 -3.89
C LEU A 269 31.31 -23.86 -4.95
N LYS A 270 32.54 -24.40 -4.78
CA LYS A 270 33.11 -25.37 -5.73
C LYS A 270 32.99 -26.86 -5.33
N SER A 271 32.38 -27.21 -4.20
CA SER A 271 32.28 -28.62 -3.77
C SER A 271 30.91 -29.28 -4.02
N LEU A 272 29.99 -28.64 -4.76
CA LEU A 272 28.66 -29.22 -5.07
C LEU A 272 28.44 -29.55 -6.56
N LEU A 273 29.50 -29.59 -7.38
CA LEU A 273 29.40 -29.92 -8.82
C LEU A 273 30.43 -30.96 -9.29
N SER A 274 30.76 -31.94 -8.45
CA SER A 274 31.41 -33.19 -8.90
C SER A 274 31.00 -34.38 -8.05
N LYS A 275 29.96 -35.05 -8.54
CA LYS A 275 29.39 -36.39 -8.26
C LYS A 275 27.88 -36.21 -8.38
N GLU A 276 27.17 -36.71 -9.40
CA GLU A 276 27.43 -37.72 -10.43
C GLU A 276 26.77 -37.26 -11.75
#